data_AF-A0A7S0Y7S7-F1
#
_entry.id   AF-A0A7S0Y7S7-F1
#
_cell.length_a   1.000
_cell.length_b   1.000
_cell.length_c   1.000
_cell.angle_alpha   90.00
_cell.angle_beta   90.00
_cell.angle_gamma   90.00
#
_symmetry.space_group_name_H-M   'P 1'
#
loop_
_entity.id
_entity.type
_entity.pdbx_description
1 polymer ?
#
loop_
_entity_poly.entity_id
_entity_poly.type
_entity_poly.pdbx_seq_one_letter_code
_entity_poly.pdbx_strand_id
1 'polypeptide(L)'
;EDDGTAQWLLEETGAQGANLNSKDNLYGNLIYTVRRARELLDEAEIPYKLSGMFWLQGAADKGRSWREYGEDTVRFFEAVRNEIGEPNLPIVDEGGFHHNVQTGKQYAASVIDGCNSVPNTLWVGAPNPDDTECVPGPSNACLNSTFIDYDMFEFYGY
;
A
#
# COMPACT_ATOMS: atom_id res chain seq x y z
N GLU A 1 25.50 -8.60 -6.37
CA GLU A 1 24.90 -7.56 -5.52
C GLU A 1 23.76 -6.95 -6.30
N ASP A 2 22.70 -6.50 -5.63
CA ASP A 2 21.57 -5.82 -6.31
C ASP A 2 22.08 -4.61 -7.07
N ASP A 3 21.87 -4.59 -8.39
CA ASP A 3 22.33 -3.52 -9.28
C ASP A 3 21.35 -2.34 -9.37
N GLY A 4 20.24 -2.39 -8.63
CA GLY A 4 19.20 -1.37 -8.57
C GLY A 4 18.20 -1.44 -9.73
N THR A 5 18.36 -2.37 -10.68
CA THR A 5 17.46 -2.51 -11.82
C THR A 5 16.23 -3.36 -11.49
N ALA A 6 15.18 -3.21 -12.28
CA ALA A 6 14.02 -4.09 -12.26
C ALA A 6 14.37 -5.48 -12.83
N GLN A 7 15.28 -5.56 -13.80
CA GLN A 7 15.66 -6.83 -14.42
C GLN A 7 16.36 -7.76 -13.43
N TRP A 8 17.22 -7.22 -12.57
CA TRP A 8 17.88 -7.99 -11.51
C TRP A 8 16.88 -8.72 -10.60
N LEU A 9 15.73 -8.10 -10.30
CA LEU A 9 14.67 -8.70 -9.49
C LEU A 9 13.99 -9.90 -10.17
N LEU A 10 14.02 -10.01 -11.50
CA LEU A 10 13.49 -11.16 -12.24
C LEU A 10 14.51 -12.28 -12.41
N GLU A 11 15.78 -11.93 -12.62
CA GLU A 11 16.81 -12.87 -13.06
C GLU A 11 17.51 -13.61 -11.91
N GLU A 12 17.67 -13.00 -10.72
CA GLU A 12 18.61 -13.52 -9.72
C GLU A 12 18.01 -13.96 -8.37
N THR A 13 16.71 -13.83 -8.14
CA THR A 13 16.20 -13.82 -6.75
C THR A 13 15.32 -15.01 -6.34
N GLY A 14 15.01 -15.96 -7.24
CA GLY A 14 14.21 -17.14 -6.88
C GLY A 14 12.92 -16.78 -6.12
N ALA A 15 12.65 -17.45 -4.99
CA ALA A 15 11.46 -17.20 -4.17
C ALA A 15 11.44 -15.83 -3.42
N GLN A 16 12.49 -15.01 -3.54
CA GLN A 16 12.63 -13.76 -2.76
C GLN A 16 12.53 -12.46 -3.55
N GLY A 17 12.58 -12.49 -4.89
CA GLY A 17 12.29 -11.30 -5.70
C GLY A 17 11.02 -11.45 -6.52
N ALA A 18 10.99 -10.81 -7.68
CA ALA A 18 9.77 -10.61 -8.41
C ALA A 18 9.33 -11.90 -9.10
N ASN A 19 8.13 -12.35 -8.78
CA ASN A 19 7.42 -13.36 -9.54
C ASN A 19 6.00 -12.85 -9.76
N LEU A 20 5.79 -12.23 -10.92
CA LEU A 20 4.52 -11.59 -11.30
C LEU A 20 3.35 -12.58 -11.43
N ASN A 21 3.62 -13.89 -11.40
CA ASN A 21 2.63 -14.95 -11.41
C ASN A 21 2.35 -15.55 -10.02
N SER A 22 3.04 -15.08 -8.97
CA SER A 22 2.95 -15.59 -7.60
C SER A 22 2.36 -14.57 -6.65
N LYS A 23 1.41 -15.02 -5.83
CA LYS A 23 0.87 -14.24 -4.70
C LYS A 23 1.72 -14.32 -3.44
N ASP A 24 2.77 -15.13 -3.45
CA ASP A 24 3.71 -15.25 -2.33
C ASP A 24 4.88 -14.24 -2.46
N ASN A 25 4.97 -13.56 -3.60
CA ASN A 25 6.07 -12.66 -3.96
C ASN A 25 5.65 -11.19 -4.05
N LEU A 26 4.55 -10.80 -3.39
CA LEU A 26 3.96 -9.47 -3.54
C LEU A 26 4.92 -8.32 -3.24
N TYR A 27 5.82 -8.48 -2.26
CA TYR A 27 6.83 -7.48 -1.97
C TYR A 27 7.81 -7.28 -3.14
N GLY A 28 8.40 -8.37 -3.65
CA GLY A 28 9.28 -8.31 -4.82
C GLY A 28 8.58 -7.74 -6.06
N ASN A 29 7.30 -8.10 -6.26
CA ASN A 29 6.49 -7.57 -7.36
C ASN A 29 6.24 -6.07 -7.22
N LEU A 30 6.02 -5.57 -6.01
CA LEU A 30 5.88 -4.13 -5.73
C LEU A 30 7.17 -3.38 -6.11
N ILE A 31 8.33 -3.82 -5.60
CA ILE A 31 9.61 -3.15 -5.87
C ILE A 31 9.95 -3.22 -7.36
N TYR A 32 9.73 -4.37 -8.01
CA TYR A 32 9.90 -4.50 -9.45
C TYR A 32 9.06 -3.50 -10.23
N THR A 33 7.78 -3.36 -9.88
CA THR A 33 6.87 -2.46 -10.59
C THR A 33 7.33 -1.02 -10.48
N VAL A 34 7.77 -0.59 -9.29
CA VAL A 34 8.30 0.77 -9.08
C VAL A 34 9.59 1.00 -9.85
N ARG A 35 10.57 0.09 -9.75
CA ARG A 35 11.84 0.21 -10.48
C ARG A 35 11.59 0.25 -12.00
N ARG A 36 10.74 -0.64 -12.51
CA ARG A 36 10.45 -0.72 -13.95
C ARG A 36 9.74 0.53 -14.46
N ALA A 37 8.80 1.08 -13.70
CA ALA A 37 8.12 2.32 -14.07
C ALA A 37 9.11 3.49 -14.19
N ARG A 38 10.06 3.60 -13.25
CA ARG A 38 11.11 4.62 -13.27
C ARG A 38 12.03 4.47 -14.47
N GLU A 39 12.54 3.26 -14.70
CA GLU A 39 13.37 2.96 -15.87
C GLU A 39 12.67 3.35 -17.18
N LEU A 40 11.39 3.01 -17.33
CA LEU A 40 10.61 3.35 -18.52
C LEU A 40 10.42 4.87 -18.70
N LEU A 41 10.23 5.61 -17.60
CA LEU A 41 10.12 7.07 -17.64
C LEU A 41 11.46 7.73 -17.97
N ASP A 42 12.55 7.20 -17.40
CA ASP A 42 13.92 7.65 -17.67
C ASP A 42 14.33 7.37 -19.13
N GLU A 43 14.04 6.16 -19.65
CA GLU A 43 14.25 5.77 -21.05
C GLU A 43 13.48 6.68 -22.03
N ALA A 44 12.29 7.13 -21.66
CA ALA A 44 11.45 8.02 -22.44
C ALA A 44 11.77 9.51 -22.25
N GLU A 45 12.76 9.85 -21.40
CA GLU A 45 13.11 11.22 -21.02
C GLU A 45 11.91 12.02 -20.45
N ILE A 46 10.97 11.34 -19.79
CA ILE A 46 9.78 11.96 -19.20
C ILE A 46 10.13 12.41 -17.77
N PRO A 47 10.08 13.71 -17.45
CA PRO A 47 10.34 14.18 -16.09
C PRO A 47 9.27 13.67 -15.12
N TYR A 48 9.70 13.08 -14.00
CA TYR A 48 8.80 12.62 -12.95
C TYR A 48 9.35 12.92 -11.55
N LYS A 49 8.47 12.80 -10.56
CA LYS A 49 8.81 12.83 -9.14
C LYS A 49 7.94 11.83 -8.40
N LEU A 50 8.56 10.91 -7.66
CA LEU A 50 7.82 10.06 -6.74
C LEU A 50 7.34 10.91 -5.55
N SER A 51 6.03 11.13 -5.47
CA SER A 51 5.45 12.09 -4.53
C SER A 51 4.92 11.46 -3.24
N GLY A 52 4.71 10.14 -3.24
CA GLY A 52 4.22 9.39 -2.09
C GLY A 52 3.76 7.99 -2.47
N MET A 53 3.34 7.23 -1.47
CA MET A 53 2.70 5.93 -1.62
C MET A 53 1.36 5.93 -0.89
N PHE A 54 0.34 5.36 -1.51
CA PHE A 54 -0.92 5.02 -0.87
C PHE A 54 -0.92 3.53 -0.54
N TRP A 55 -1.12 3.17 0.72
CA TRP A 55 -1.12 1.78 1.17
C TRP A 55 -2.48 1.41 1.76
N LEU A 56 -3.25 0.61 1.03
CA LEU A 56 -4.59 0.16 1.43
C LEU A 56 -4.55 -1.31 1.87
N GLN A 57 -4.46 -1.55 3.18
CA GLN A 57 -4.34 -2.91 3.72
C GLN A 57 -4.85 -3.00 5.17
N GLY A 58 -5.19 -4.22 5.62
CA GLY A 58 -5.37 -4.53 7.04
C GLY A 58 -6.59 -5.37 7.34
N ALA A 59 -7.52 -5.51 6.38
CA ALA A 59 -8.75 -6.27 6.58
C ALA A 59 -8.50 -7.77 6.91
N ALA A 60 -7.46 -8.36 6.32
CA ALA A 60 -7.09 -9.76 6.56
C ALA A 60 -6.37 -9.96 7.91
N ASP A 61 -5.77 -8.91 8.47
CA ASP A 61 -4.93 -8.96 9.67
C ASP A 61 -5.69 -8.71 10.98
N LYS A 62 -7.04 -8.69 10.93
CA LYS A 62 -7.90 -8.41 12.11
C LYS A 62 -7.62 -9.32 13.32
N GLY A 63 -7.11 -10.54 13.09
CA GLY A 63 -6.78 -11.50 14.14
C GLY A 63 -5.41 -11.28 14.80
N ARG A 64 -4.58 -10.39 14.27
CA ARG A 64 -3.24 -10.11 14.77
C ARG A 64 -3.30 -9.08 15.90
N SER A 65 -2.27 -9.10 16.75
CA SER A 65 -2.13 -8.07 17.77
C SER A 65 -1.77 -6.72 17.12
N TRP A 66 -2.19 -5.62 17.72
CA TRP A 66 -1.85 -4.28 17.20
C TRP A 66 -0.34 -4.06 17.08
N ARG A 67 0.43 -4.62 18.01
CA ARG A 67 1.88 -4.46 18.08
C ARG A 67 2.57 -5.20 16.95
N GLU A 68 2.19 -6.45 16.72
CA GLU A 68 2.74 -7.28 15.66
C GLU A 68 2.47 -6.64 14.28
N TYR A 69 1.23 -6.21 14.03
CA TYR A 69 0.86 -5.50 12.81
C TYR A 69 1.63 -4.18 12.65
N GLY A 70 1.72 -3.38 13.71
CA GLY A 70 2.42 -2.11 13.69
C GLY A 70 3.92 -2.24 13.43
N GLU A 71 4.60 -3.18 14.10
CA GLU A 71 6.03 -3.43 13.89
C GLU A 71 6.32 -3.94 12.47
N ASP A 72 5.48 -4.80 11.90
CA ASP A 72 5.60 -5.21 10.49
C ASP A 72 5.34 -4.07 9.52
N THR A 73 4.39 -3.19 9.83
CA THR A 73 4.10 -2.01 9.00
C THR A 73 5.31 -1.08 8.96
N VAL A 74 5.98 -0.84 10.11
CA VAL A 74 7.25 -0.09 10.16
C VAL A 74 8.32 -0.76 9.31
N ARG A 75 8.55 -2.06 9.50
CA ARG A 75 9.53 -2.82 8.71
C ARG A 75 9.27 -2.71 7.22
N PHE A 76 8.02 -2.87 6.81
CA PHE A 76 7.62 -2.79 5.41
C PHE A 76 7.87 -1.40 4.80
N PHE A 77 7.41 -0.33 5.46
CA PHE A 77 7.57 1.03 4.94
C PHE A 77 9.03 1.47 4.85
N GLU A 78 9.85 1.15 5.85
CA GLU A 78 11.29 1.44 5.80
C GLU A 78 12.00 0.62 4.72
N ALA A 79 11.62 -0.65 4.56
CA ALA A 79 12.17 -1.49 3.49
C ALA A 79 11.81 -0.93 2.11
N VAL A 80 10.56 -0.54 1.86
CA VAL A 80 10.14 0.09 0.61
C VAL A 80 10.94 1.35 0.32
N ARG A 81 11.08 2.25 1.30
CA ARG A 81 11.85 3.49 1.16
C ARG A 81 13.31 3.24 0.80
N ASN A 82 13.93 2.27 1.46
CA ASN A 82 15.30 1.88 1.18
C ASN A 82 15.46 1.32 -0.24
N GLU A 83 14.57 0.41 -0.64
CA GLU A 83 14.62 -0.24 -1.96
C GLU A 83 14.42 0.71 -3.14
N ILE A 84 13.65 1.77 -2.95
CA ILE A 84 13.37 2.76 -4.01
C ILE A 84 14.25 4.01 -3.89
N GLY A 85 15.11 4.09 -2.87
CA GLY A 85 16.01 5.22 -2.62
C GLY A 85 15.32 6.52 -2.18
N GLU A 86 14.15 6.43 -1.53
CA GLU A 86 13.35 7.58 -1.12
C GLU A 86 13.10 7.57 0.40
N PRO A 87 14.08 7.94 1.24
CA PRO A 87 14.01 7.80 2.71
C PRO A 87 12.91 8.65 3.35
N ASN A 88 12.46 9.72 2.68
CA ASN A 88 11.41 10.62 3.16
C ASN A 88 10.10 10.47 2.38
N LEU A 89 9.90 9.35 1.67
CA LEU A 89 8.68 9.16 0.88
C LEU A 89 7.45 9.29 1.79
N PRO A 90 6.52 10.23 1.50
CA PRO A 90 5.25 10.32 2.21
C PRO A 90 4.40 9.07 1.98
N ILE A 91 3.85 8.50 3.05
CA ILE A 91 2.97 7.32 2.97
C ILE A 91 1.62 7.66 3.59
N VAL A 92 0.56 7.44 2.83
CA VAL A 92 -0.82 7.49 3.33
C VAL A 92 -1.23 6.05 3.62
N ASP A 93 -1.37 5.71 4.90
CA ASP A 93 -1.67 4.37 5.37
C ASP A 93 -3.16 4.22 5.72
N GLU A 94 -3.83 3.32 5.02
CA GLU A 94 -5.28 3.24 4.91
C GLU A 94 -5.80 1.80 5.06
N GLY A 95 -7.11 1.68 5.28
CA GLY A 95 -7.83 0.41 5.31
C GLY A 95 -7.85 -0.30 6.68
N GLY A 96 -8.62 -1.39 6.75
CA GLY A 96 -8.73 -2.24 7.94
C GLY A 96 -9.33 -1.55 9.17
N PHE A 97 -10.65 -1.62 9.34
CA PHE A 97 -11.39 -0.94 10.42
C PHE A 97 -11.29 -1.60 11.81
N HIS A 98 -10.59 -2.72 11.94
CA HIS A 98 -10.46 -3.42 13.21
C HIS A 98 -9.55 -2.65 14.17
N HIS A 99 -9.93 -2.55 15.45
CA HIS A 99 -9.22 -1.75 16.47
C HIS A 99 -7.72 -2.09 16.58
N ASN A 100 -7.34 -3.38 16.47
CA ASN A 100 -5.92 -3.76 16.50
C ASN A 100 -5.16 -3.20 15.30
N VAL A 101 -5.75 -3.24 14.11
CA VAL A 101 -5.13 -2.74 12.88
C VAL A 101 -4.96 -1.24 12.98
N GLN A 102 -6.04 -0.51 13.33
CA GLN A 102 -6.00 0.93 13.53
C GLN A 102 -4.95 1.36 14.56
N THR A 103 -4.90 0.67 15.71
CA THR A 103 -3.87 0.93 16.74
C THR A 103 -2.46 0.65 16.23
N GLY A 104 -2.26 -0.42 15.45
CA GLY A 104 -0.98 -0.74 14.84
C GLY A 104 -0.51 0.30 13.82
N LYS A 105 -1.41 0.84 13.00
CA LYS A 105 -1.11 1.94 12.07
C LYS A 105 -0.71 3.21 12.80
N GLN A 106 -1.44 3.59 13.86
CA GLN A 106 -1.07 4.72 14.71
C GLN A 106 0.29 4.52 15.39
N TYR A 107 0.58 3.30 15.86
CA TYR A 107 1.91 2.95 16.37
C TYR A 107 2.99 3.14 15.30
N ALA A 108 2.80 2.58 14.11
CA ALA A 108 3.76 2.71 13.02
C ALA A 108 4.05 4.18 12.68
N ALA A 109 3.00 4.99 12.58
CA ALA A 109 3.11 6.44 12.34
C ALA A 109 3.87 7.18 13.46
N SER A 110 3.78 6.72 14.70
CA SER A 110 4.49 7.33 15.84
C SER A 110 5.98 7.00 15.89
N VAL A 111 6.39 5.90 15.24
CA VAL A 111 7.78 5.40 15.24
C VAL A 111 8.52 5.83 13.98
N ILE A 112 7.83 5.89 12.85
CA ILE A 112 8.41 6.31 11.58
C ILE A 112 8.76 7.80 11.66
N ASP A 113 10.05 8.08 11.47
CA ASP A 113 10.59 9.42 11.66
C ASP A 113 10.02 10.44 10.67
N GLY A 114 9.96 11.70 11.10
CA GLY A 114 9.54 12.84 10.28
C GLY A 114 8.05 12.97 10.00
N CYS A 115 7.16 12.22 10.67
CA CYS A 115 5.72 12.20 10.36
C CYS A 115 5.41 11.87 8.88
N ASN A 116 6.33 11.16 8.22
CA ASN A 116 6.23 10.82 6.80
C ASN A 116 5.30 9.62 6.55
N SER A 117 4.58 9.15 7.57
CA SER A 117 3.47 8.21 7.46
C SER A 117 2.27 8.80 8.18
N VAL A 118 1.14 8.92 7.48
CA VAL A 118 -0.11 9.41 8.05
C VAL A 118 -1.14 8.29 7.96
N PRO A 119 -1.62 7.77 9.10
CA PRO A 119 -2.76 6.88 9.13
C PRO A 119 -3.98 7.74 8.86
N ASN A 120 -4.68 7.45 7.79
CA ASN A 120 -5.90 8.14 7.46
C ASN A 120 -7.03 7.11 7.32
N THR A 121 -8.26 7.59 7.41
CA THR A 121 -9.44 6.80 7.09
C THR A 121 -10.16 7.56 5.98
N LEU A 122 -9.70 7.35 4.77
CA LEU A 122 -10.44 7.75 3.59
C LEU A 122 -11.71 6.92 3.53
N TRP A 123 -12.81 7.56 3.88
CA TRP A 123 -14.13 7.05 3.59
C TRP A 123 -14.31 7.10 2.07
N VAL A 124 -13.97 6.00 1.41
CA VAL A 124 -14.22 5.73 -0.02
C VAL A 124 -15.71 5.67 -0.36
N GLY A 125 -16.59 5.98 0.60
CA GLY A 125 -17.98 6.27 0.32
C GLY A 125 -18.75 6.79 1.51
N ALA A 126 -19.88 7.45 1.22
CA ALA A 126 -20.85 7.87 2.20
C ALA A 126 -21.95 6.81 2.33
N PRO A 127 -22.35 6.41 3.55
CA PRO A 127 -23.49 5.51 3.72
C PRO A 127 -24.74 6.15 3.12
N ASN A 128 -25.51 5.38 2.34
CA ASN A 128 -26.81 5.80 1.88
C ASN A 128 -27.72 5.95 3.11
N PRO A 129 -28.24 7.15 3.41
CA PRO A 129 -29.06 7.36 4.60
C PRO A 129 -30.34 6.53 4.60
N ASP A 130 -30.77 6.03 3.42
CA ASP A 130 -31.97 5.21 3.25
C ASP A 130 -31.72 3.70 3.37
N ASP A 131 -30.46 3.26 3.47
CA ASP A 131 -30.09 1.84 3.57
C ASP A 131 -29.07 1.61 4.71
N THR A 132 -29.60 1.31 5.90
CA THR A 132 -28.81 1.12 7.13
C THR A 132 -28.38 -0.32 7.39
N GLU A 133 -28.74 -1.27 6.53
CA GLU A 133 -28.58 -2.71 6.81
C GLU A 133 -27.36 -3.35 6.13
N CYS A 134 -26.75 -2.69 5.14
CA CYS A 134 -25.60 -3.23 4.42
C CYS A 134 -24.27 -2.77 5.04
N VAL A 135 -23.42 -3.73 5.43
CA VAL A 135 -22.05 -3.47 5.89
C VAL A 135 -21.07 -3.79 4.74
N PRO A 136 -20.42 -2.77 4.13
CA PRO A 136 -19.52 -3.00 3.00
C PRO A 136 -18.29 -3.83 3.43
N GLY A 137 -17.88 -4.77 2.56
CA GLY A 137 -16.73 -5.63 2.78
C GLY A 137 -16.27 -6.35 1.50
N PRO A 138 -15.16 -7.12 1.55
CA PRO A 138 -14.55 -7.72 0.36
C PRO A 138 -15.47 -8.67 -0.42
N SER A 139 -16.49 -9.22 0.24
CA SER A 139 -17.48 -10.13 -0.34
C SER A 139 -18.84 -9.49 -0.63
N ASN A 140 -19.04 -8.22 -0.25
CA ASN A 140 -20.29 -7.49 -0.50
C ASN A 140 -19.98 -6.00 -0.70
N ALA A 141 -19.98 -5.58 -1.96
CA ALA A 141 -19.66 -4.21 -2.35
C ALA A 141 -20.77 -3.21 -1.99
N CYS A 142 -21.94 -3.65 -1.51
CA CYS A 142 -22.97 -2.75 -0.99
C CYS A 142 -23.31 -1.62 -1.99
N LEU A 143 -23.42 -1.99 -3.28
CA LEU A 143 -23.48 -1.05 -4.42
C LEU A 143 -24.67 -0.09 -4.39
N ASN A 144 -25.73 -0.41 -3.63
CA ASN A 144 -26.93 0.43 -3.49
C ASN A 144 -27.01 1.16 -2.14
N SER A 145 -26.13 0.83 -1.20
CA SER A 145 -26.19 1.28 0.20
C SER A 145 -25.03 2.20 0.58
N THR A 146 -24.10 2.45 -0.35
CA THR A 146 -22.97 3.34 -0.16
C THR A 146 -22.76 4.14 -1.45
N PHE A 147 -22.69 5.46 -1.34
CA PHE A 147 -22.17 6.31 -2.41
C PHE A 147 -20.66 6.15 -2.43
N ILE A 148 -20.15 5.26 -3.26
CA ILE A 148 -18.70 5.05 -3.41
C ILE A 148 -18.15 6.19 -4.28
N ASP A 149 -17.09 6.84 -3.81
CA ASP A 149 -16.36 7.83 -4.60
C ASP A 149 -15.47 7.09 -5.61
N TYR A 150 -16.01 6.85 -6.80
CA TYR A 150 -15.32 6.17 -7.88
C TYR A 150 -14.17 7.02 -8.47
N ASP A 151 -14.16 8.34 -8.26
CA ASP A 151 -13.10 9.21 -8.78
C ASP A 151 -11.75 8.88 -8.12
N MET A 152 -11.78 8.38 -6.87
CA MET A 152 -10.58 7.81 -6.24
C MET A 152 -10.06 6.55 -6.94
N PHE A 153 -10.94 5.69 -7.45
CA PHE A 153 -10.52 4.46 -8.13
C PHE A 153 -10.05 4.74 -9.57
N GLU A 154 -10.63 5.73 -10.25
CA GLU A 154 -10.17 6.15 -11.59
C GLU A 154 -8.79 6.81 -11.56
N PHE A 155 -8.42 7.54 -10.48
CA PHE A 155 -7.11 8.20 -10.39
C PHE A 155 -5.93 7.21 -10.22
N TYR A 156 -6.17 6.02 -9.69
CA TYR A 156 -5.15 4.98 -9.48
C TYR A 156 -5.23 3.82 -10.48
N GLY A 157 -6.10 3.92 -11.49
CA GLY A 157 -6.21 2.95 -12.58
C GLY A 157 -6.87 1.65 -12.14
N TYR A 158 -8.13 1.48 -12.56
CA TYR A 158 -8.78 0.16 -12.65
C TYR A 158 -8.51 -0.47 -14.01
#